data_AF-A0A6N7FEB0-F1
#
_entry.id   AF-A0A6N7FEB0-F1
#
_cell.length_a   1.000
_cell.length_b   1.000
_cell.length_c   1.000
_cell.angle_alpha   90.00
_cell.angle_beta   90.00
_cell.angle_gamma   90.00
#
_symmetry.space_group_name_H-M   'P 1'
#
loop_
_entity.id
_entity.type
_entity.pdbx_description
1 polymer ?
#
loop_
_entity_poly.entity_id
_entity_poly.type
_entity_poly.pdbx_seq_one_letter_code
_entity_poly.pdbx_strand_id
1 'polypeptide(L)'
;MDILCTEALWTSFAERLRAAAPEAGWLAMGADGAIRAVGGPGTPEGEAARPEVVISSYDLWVEGGAYRPFFTYLASLPPSLRWL
;
A
#
# COMPACT_ATOMS: atom_id res chain seq x y z
N MET A 1 5.25 -0.75 -11.62
CA MET A 1 3.90 -1.01 -11.08
C MET A 1 4.06 -0.99 -9.59
N ASP A 2 3.46 0.00 -8.97
CA ASP A 2 3.55 0.31 -7.57
C ASP A 2 2.28 -0.20 -6.88
N ILE A 3 2.48 -0.99 -5.84
CA ILE A 3 1.43 -1.64 -5.07
C ILE A 3 1.40 -0.99 -3.69
N LEU A 4 0.25 -0.46 -3.31
CA LEU A 4 0.00 0.02 -1.96
C LEU A 4 -0.59 -1.08 -1.08
N CYS A 5 -0.04 -1.24 0.11
CA CYS A 5 -0.59 -2.03 1.19
C CYS A 5 -0.51 -1.28 2.52
N THR A 6 -0.98 -1.88 3.60
CA THR A 6 -0.74 -1.38 4.95
C THR A 6 0.65 -1.79 5.44
N GLU A 7 1.21 -0.99 6.35
CA GLU A 7 2.48 -1.33 7.01
C GLU A 7 2.38 -2.64 7.79
N ALA A 8 1.25 -2.91 8.45
CA ALA A 8 1.02 -4.16 9.15
C ALA A 8 1.10 -5.38 8.21
N LEU A 9 0.42 -5.32 7.04
CA LEU A 9 0.51 -6.39 6.04
C LEU A 9 1.95 -6.58 5.56
N TRP A 10 2.65 -5.48 5.28
CA TRP A 10 4.04 -5.54 4.84
C TRP A 10 4.96 -6.18 5.88
N THR A 11 4.91 -5.73 7.12
CA THR A 11 5.74 -6.26 8.22
C THR A 11 5.53 -7.76 8.41
N SER A 12 4.29 -8.25 8.29
CA SER A 12 3.99 -9.66 8.50
C SER A 12 4.33 -10.56 7.29
N PHE A 13 4.32 -10.02 6.06
CA PHE A 13 4.34 -10.87 4.85
C PHE A 13 5.27 -10.39 3.72
N ALA A 14 6.17 -9.43 3.96
CA ALA A 14 7.04 -8.83 2.93
C ALA A 14 7.70 -9.84 1.98
N GLU A 15 8.26 -10.93 2.50
CA GLU A 15 8.93 -11.96 1.68
C GLU A 15 7.96 -12.65 0.71
N ARG A 16 6.74 -12.98 1.17
CA ARG A 16 5.72 -13.60 0.31
C ARG A 16 5.20 -12.62 -0.74
N LEU A 17 5.02 -11.35 -0.35
CA LEU A 17 4.58 -10.29 -1.24
C LEU A 17 5.61 -10.02 -2.35
N ARG A 18 6.89 -9.91 -1.98
CA ARG A 18 8.00 -9.78 -2.94
C ARG A 18 8.08 -10.98 -3.89
N ALA A 19 7.91 -12.20 -3.38
CA ALA A 19 7.90 -13.39 -4.22
C ALA A 19 6.71 -13.43 -5.20
N ALA A 20 5.55 -12.89 -4.80
CA ALA A 20 4.36 -12.86 -5.64
C ALA A 20 4.42 -11.79 -6.74
N ALA A 21 5.09 -10.66 -6.50
CA ALA A 21 5.30 -9.60 -7.47
C ALA A 21 6.74 -9.02 -7.37
N PRO A 22 7.74 -9.72 -7.94
CA PRO A 22 9.16 -9.36 -7.78
C PRO A 22 9.54 -8.04 -8.47
N GLU A 23 8.84 -7.68 -9.54
CA GLU A 23 9.06 -6.45 -10.32
C GLU A 23 8.24 -5.25 -9.82
N ALA A 24 7.48 -5.42 -8.72
CA ALA A 24 6.63 -4.35 -8.20
C ALA A 24 7.41 -3.40 -7.27
N GLY A 25 7.12 -2.11 -7.39
CA GLY A 25 7.38 -1.14 -6.33
C GLY A 25 6.36 -1.35 -5.20
N TRP A 26 6.79 -1.27 -3.96
CA TRP A 26 5.94 -1.51 -2.81
C TRP A 26 5.88 -0.28 -1.91
N LEU A 27 4.66 0.13 -1.63
CA LEU A 27 4.31 1.22 -0.75
C LEU A 27 3.54 0.68 0.45
N ALA A 28 3.89 1.17 1.64
CA ALA A 28 3.18 0.85 2.87
C ALA A 28 2.60 2.12 3.48
N MET A 29 1.30 2.07 3.83
CA MET A 29 0.66 3.09 4.64
C MET A 29 0.73 2.73 6.12
N GLY A 30 1.33 3.62 6.91
CA GLY A 30 1.33 3.54 8.37
C GLY A 30 0.00 3.96 8.99
N ALA A 31 -0.16 3.69 10.29
CA ALA A 31 -1.34 4.12 11.05
C ALA A 31 -1.48 5.66 11.14
N ASP A 32 -0.36 6.37 10.97
CA ASP A 32 -0.29 7.83 10.85
C ASP A 32 -0.79 8.35 9.49
N GLY A 33 -1.11 7.45 8.55
CA GLY A 33 -1.52 7.78 7.20
C GLY A 33 -0.36 8.12 6.26
N ALA A 34 0.89 8.07 6.72
CA ALA A 34 2.04 8.32 5.87
C ALA A 34 2.31 7.11 4.96
N ILE A 35 2.62 7.38 3.70
CA ILE A 35 2.95 6.39 2.68
C ILE A 35 4.46 6.36 2.51
N ARG A 36 5.07 5.18 2.66
CA ARG A 36 6.53 4.98 2.63
C ARG A 36 6.90 3.95 1.58
N ALA A 37 8.01 4.16 0.87
CA ALA A 37 8.59 3.14 0.00
C ALA A 37 9.23 2.03 0.86
N VAL A 38 8.78 0.78 0.65
CA VAL A 38 9.21 -0.37 1.46
C VAL A 38 9.77 -1.53 0.63
N GLY A 39 9.63 -1.47 -0.69
CA GLY A 39 10.24 -2.41 -1.64
C GLY A 39 10.36 -1.81 -3.03
N GLY A 40 11.44 -2.15 -3.75
CA GLY A 40 11.73 -1.61 -5.08
C GLY A 40 12.43 -0.25 -5.05
N PRO A 41 13.56 -0.07 -5.75
CA PRO A 41 14.23 1.22 -5.85
C PRO A 41 13.42 2.20 -6.70
N GLY A 42 13.36 3.47 -6.28
CA GLY A 42 12.75 4.55 -7.05
C GLY A 42 11.23 4.71 -6.92
N THR A 43 10.58 3.93 -6.04
CA THR A 43 9.14 4.05 -5.75
C THR A 43 8.83 5.40 -5.09
N PRO A 44 7.98 6.27 -5.66
CA PRO A 44 7.63 7.56 -5.08
C PRO A 44 6.78 7.43 -3.80
N GLU A 45 7.15 8.14 -2.74
CA GLU A 45 6.48 8.11 -1.44
C GLU A 45 5.64 9.37 -1.14
N GLY A 46 4.90 9.36 -0.03
CA GLY A 46 4.08 10.48 0.42
C GLY A 46 3.05 10.94 -0.62
N GLU A 47 2.92 12.26 -0.80
CA GLU A 47 1.96 12.86 -1.75
C GLU A 47 2.28 12.56 -3.23
N ALA A 48 3.51 12.16 -3.55
CA ALA A 48 3.92 11.80 -4.90
C ALA A 48 3.57 10.34 -5.25
N ALA A 49 3.20 9.52 -4.26
CA ALA A 49 2.81 8.13 -4.49
C ALA A 49 1.61 8.05 -5.44
N ARG A 50 1.71 7.19 -6.46
CA ARG A 50 0.63 6.94 -7.44
C ARG A 50 0.52 5.43 -7.69
N PRO A 51 0.10 4.64 -6.69
CA PRO A 51 -0.02 3.20 -6.84
C PRO A 51 -1.05 2.86 -7.92
N GLU A 52 -0.75 1.90 -8.79
CA GLU A 52 -1.73 1.39 -9.74
C GLU A 52 -2.60 0.27 -9.15
N VAL A 53 -2.11 -0.37 -8.09
CA VAL A 53 -2.75 -1.50 -7.41
C VAL A 53 -2.78 -1.26 -5.92
N VAL A 54 -3.89 -1.63 -5.29
CA VAL A 54 -4.05 -1.57 -3.83
C VAL A 54 -4.44 -2.93 -3.30
N ILE A 55 -3.76 -3.36 -2.25
CA ILE A 55 -4.07 -4.57 -1.49
C ILE A 55 -4.64 -4.14 -0.14
N SER A 56 -5.84 -4.64 0.15
CA SER A 56 -6.41 -4.57 1.50
C SER A 56 -6.35 -5.94 2.16
N SER A 57 -6.18 -5.98 3.48
CA SER A 57 -6.08 -7.23 4.23
C SER A 57 -6.86 -7.16 5.53
N TYR A 58 -6.92 -8.29 6.25
CA TYR A 58 -7.66 -8.44 7.51
C TYR A 58 -7.33 -7.36 8.54
N ASP A 59 -6.08 -6.88 8.57
CA ASP A 59 -5.64 -5.80 9.45
C ASP A 59 -6.45 -4.50 9.26
N LEU A 60 -6.80 -4.19 8.01
CA LEU A 60 -7.58 -3.00 7.67
C LEU A 60 -9.04 -3.17 8.12
N TRP A 61 -9.62 -4.35 7.91
CA TRP A 61 -11.05 -4.59 8.05
C TRP A 61 -11.49 -5.03 9.45
N VAL A 62 -10.60 -5.67 10.22
CA VAL A 62 -10.96 -6.31 11.49
C VAL A 62 -10.09 -5.83 12.65
N GLU A 63 -8.80 -5.57 12.43
CA GLU A 63 -7.90 -5.11 13.49
C GLU A 63 -7.91 -3.59 13.66
N GLY A 64 -8.68 -2.87 12.84
CA GLY A 64 -8.81 -1.42 12.92
C GLY A 64 -7.50 -0.71 12.59
N GLY A 65 -6.76 -1.22 11.60
CA GLY A 65 -5.55 -0.59 11.07
C GLY A 65 -5.79 0.82 10.51
N ALA A 66 -5.00 1.24 9.53
CA ALA A 66 -5.06 2.59 8.97
C ALA A 66 -6.35 2.88 8.15
N TYR A 67 -7.52 2.36 8.51
CA TYR A 67 -8.77 2.36 7.75
C TYR A 67 -9.14 3.74 7.22
N ARG A 68 -9.31 4.73 8.11
CA ARG A 68 -9.70 6.09 7.70
C ARG A 68 -8.68 6.75 6.76
N PRO A 69 -7.38 6.86 7.10
CA PRO A 69 -6.40 7.45 6.19
C PRO A 69 -6.28 6.66 4.87
N PHE A 70 -6.38 5.33 4.93
CA PHE A 70 -6.33 4.47 3.74
C PHE A 70 -7.44 4.81 2.75
N PHE A 71 -8.70 4.72 3.15
CA PHE A 71 -9.81 5.04 2.24
C PHE A 71 -9.87 6.52 1.86
N THR A 72 -9.42 7.44 2.73
CA THR A 72 -9.31 8.87 2.38
C THR A 72 -8.32 9.08 1.24
N TYR A 73 -7.16 8.42 1.32
CA TYR A 73 -6.16 8.47 0.26
C TYR A 73 -6.68 7.85 -1.03
N LEU A 74 -7.33 6.69 -0.97
CA LEU A 74 -7.89 6.05 -2.17
C LEU A 74 -8.94 6.91 -2.87
N ALA A 75 -9.78 7.62 -2.11
CA ALA A 75 -10.74 8.55 -2.67
C ALA A 75 -10.10 9.76 -3.38
N SER A 76 -8.83 10.06 -3.09
CA SER A 76 -8.07 11.13 -3.75
C SER A 76 -7.38 10.67 -5.04
N LEU A 77 -7.32 9.36 -5.29
CA LEU A 77 -6.66 8.82 -6.48
C LEU A 77 -7.56 8.93 -7.72
N PRO A 78 -6.96 9.06 -8.92
CA PRO A 78 -7.71 9.09 -10.17
C PRO A 78 -8.48 7.78 -10.41
N PRO A 79 -9.56 7.79 -11.24
CA PRO A 79 -10.48 6.66 -11.41
C PRO A 79 -9.88 5.37 -12.00
N SER A 80 -8.61 5.36 -12.38
CA SER A 80 -7.91 4.21 -12.99
C SER A 80 -7.34 3.19 -11.98
N LEU A 81 -7.68 3.31 -10.70
CA LEU A 81 -7.20 2.43 -9.63
C LEU A 81 -7.74 1.00 -9.78
N ARG A 82 -6.86 -0.01 -9.68
CA ARG A 82 -7.24 -1.42 -9.66
C ARG A 82 -7.20 -1.97 -8.23
N TRP A 83 -8.23 -2.72 -7.87
CA TRP A 83 -8.35 -3.40 -6.58
C TRP A 83 -7.97 -4.88 -6.75
N LEU A 84 -7.18 -5.41 -5.81
CA LEU A 84 -6.89 -6.84 -5.68
C LEU A 84 -7.25 -7.34 -4.28
#